data_AF-A0A662P970-F1
#
_entry.id   AF-A0A662P970-F1
#
_cell.length_a   1.000
_cell.length_b   1.000
_cell.length_c   1.000
_cell.angle_alpha   90.00
_cell.angle_beta   90.00
_cell.angle_gamma   90.00
#
_symmetry.space_group_name_H-M   'P 1'
#
loop_
_entity.id
_entity.type
_entity.pdbx_description
1 polymer ?
#
loop_
_entity_poly.entity_id
_entity_poly.type
_entity_poly.pdbx_seq_one_letter_code
_entity_poly.pdbx_strand_id
1 'polypeptide(L)'
;MILEKIGLDRKSFEALASESRVSILKALDENQKTVTDLSSELSMAKSTLFEHLTKMVDAGLIEKKESKNKWVYYRLTDKGRAILHPREKTKFFIVLASAIITLTGGVFGITKYLLGEKASALRKGVEETGLGVFHDPLYLFVGLSLLVLG
;
A
#
# COMPACT_ATOMS: atom_id res chain seq x y z
N MET A 1 7.48 6.67 -15.32
CA MET A 1 6.26 5.87 -15.52
C MET A 1 5.91 5.29 -14.14
N ILE A 2 4.89 5.68 -13.38
CA ILE A 2 3.73 6.57 -13.55
C ILE A 2 3.61 7.34 -12.23
N LEU A 3 3.51 8.66 -12.28
CA LEU A 3 3.04 9.43 -11.12
C LEU A 3 1.54 9.13 -11.05
N GLU A 4 1.14 8.17 -10.22
CA GLU A 4 -0.27 7.96 -9.89
C GLU A 4 -0.69 9.16 -9.05
N LYS A 5 -0.97 10.27 -9.75
CA LYS A 5 -1.47 11.50 -9.15
C LYS A 5 -2.89 11.17 -8.72
N ILE A 6 -3.03 10.64 -7.52
CA ILE A 6 -4.29 10.69 -6.78
C ILE A 6 -4.51 12.18 -6.49
N GLY A 7 -4.90 12.92 -7.52
CA GLY A 7 -5.33 14.29 -7.37
C GLY A 7 -6.65 14.24 -6.65
N LEU A 8 -6.64 14.27 -5.32
CA LEU A 8 -7.78 14.80 -4.60
C LEU A 8 -7.91 16.25 -5.07
N ASP A 9 -8.77 16.45 -6.04
CA ASP A 9 -9.23 17.76 -6.45
C ASP A 9 -10.05 18.37 -5.31
N ARG A 10 -10.24 19.68 -5.37
CA ARG A 10 -10.98 20.42 -4.35
C ARG A 10 -12.38 19.83 -4.08
N LYS A 11 -13.08 19.33 -5.10
CA LYS A 11 -14.41 18.73 -4.92
C LYS A 11 -14.35 17.41 -4.17
N SER A 12 -13.29 16.62 -4.36
CA SER A 12 -13.07 15.41 -3.57
C SER A 12 -12.83 15.73 -2.10
N PHE A 13 -12.02 16.74 -1.79
CA PHE A 13 -11.82 17.19 -0.40
C PHE A 13 -13.11 17.72 0.23
N GLU A 14 -13.86 18.56 -0.48
CA GLU A 14 -15.15 19.08 -0.01
C GLU A 14 -16.16 17.94 0.20
N ALA A 15 -16.17 16.93 -0.68
CA ALA A 15 -17.01 15.74 -0.52
C ALA A 15 -16.57 14.89 0.68
N LEU A 16 -15.28 14.78 0.99
CA LEU A 16 -14.77 14.02 2.13
C LEU A 16 -14.84 14.77 3.47
N ALA A 17 -14.99 16.10 3.45
CA ALA A 17 -15.03 16.93 4.66
C ALA A 17 -16.29 16.73 5.53
N SER A 18 -17.25 15.91 5.10
CA SER A 18 -18.46 15.59 5.86
C SER A 18 -18.42 14.15 6.33
N GLU A 19 -18.61 13.97 7.65
CA GLU A 19 -18.71 12.64 8.25
C GLU A 19 -19.78 11.78 7.59
N SER A 20 -20.95 12.34 7.30
CA SER A 20 -22.03 11.61 6.63
C SER A 20 -21.60 11.06 5.26
N ARG A 21 -20.85 11.84 4.47
CA ARG A 21 -20.36 11.40 3.15
C ARG A 21 -19.25 10.35 3.26
N VAL A 22 -18.41 10.44 4.28
CA VAL A 22 -17.43 9.40 4.59
C VAL A 22 -18.12 8.09 5.00
N SER A 23 -19.17 8.16 5.81
CA SER A 23 -19.97 6.98 6.18
C SER A 23 -20.66 6.35 4.97
N ILE A 24 -21.18 7.16 4.04
CA ILE A 24 -21.74 6.68 2.76
C ILE A 24 -20.67 5.97 1.94
N LEU A 25 -19.46 6.54 1.83
CA LEU A 25 -18.35 5.90 1.11
C LEU A 25 -18.01 4.52 1.70
N LYS A 26 -17.89 4.43 3.03
CA LYS A 26 -17.60 3.16 3.72
C LYS A 26 -18.70 2.13 3.50
N ALA A 27 -19.96 2.52 3.61
CA ALA A 27 -21.08 1.62 3.35
C ALA A 27 -21.10 1.08 1.90
N LEU A 28 -20.65 1.89 0.93
CA LEU A 28 -20.55 1.51 -0.48
C LEU A 28 -19.28 0.72 -0.83
N ASP A 29 -18.31 0.64 0.08
CA ASP A 29 -17.07 -0.12 -0.09
C ASP A 29 -17.31 -1.62 0.00
N GLU A 30 -18.19 -2.03 0.91
CA GLU A 30 -18.56 -3.43 1.09
C GLU A 30 -19.35 -3.96 -0.12
N ASN A 31 -20.36 -3.22 -0.58
CA ASN A 31 -21.27 -3.63 -1.65
C ASN A 31 -21.95 -2.44 -2.33
N GLN A 32 -22.46 -2.64 -3.56
CA GLN A 32 -23.34 -1.67 -4.21
C GLN A 32 -24.70 -1.62 -3.49
N LYS A 33 -25.20 -0.43 -3.15
CA LYS A 33 -26.43 -0.25 -2.35
C LYS A 33 -27.39 0.73 -3.03
N THR A 34 -28.69 0.58 -2.78
CA THR A 34 -29.70 1.56 -3.21
C THR A 34 -29.84 2.69 -2.20
N VAL A 35 -30.56 3.75 -2.57
CA VAL A 35 -30.90 4.86 -1.64
C VAL A 35 -31.69 4.35 -0.43
N THR A 36 -32.56 3.36 -0.62
CA THR A 36 -33.34 2.81 0.49
C THR A 36 -32.45 2.03 1.45
N ASP A 37 -31.54 1.21 0.93
CA ASP A 37 -30.62 0.42 1.77
C ASP A 37 -29.72 1.34 2.61
N LEU A 38 -29.11 2.34 1.97
CA LEU A 38 -28.26 3.32 2.64
C LEU A 38 -29.02 4.17 3.66
N SER A 39 -30.28 4.52 3.37
CA SER A 39 -31.13 5.29 4.29
C SER A 39 -31.43 4.50 5.55
N SER A 40 -31.71 3.19 5.42
CA SER A 40 -31.94 2.29 6.55
C SER A 40 -30.67 2.04 7.36
N GLU A 41 -29.52 1.85 6.70
CA GLU A 41 -28.25 1.57 7.37
C GLU A 41 -27.67 2.79 8.11
N LEU A 42 -27.71 3.96 7.48
CA LEU A 42 -27.13 5.19 8.04
C LEU A 42 -28.13 6.00 8.87
N SER A 43 -29.38 5.54 8.99
CA SER A 43 -30.48 6.24 9.67
C SER A 43 -30.67 7.69 9.18
N MET A 44 -30.50 7.91 7.87
CA MET A 44 -30.64 9.22 7.23
C MET A 44 -31.92 9.30 6.40
N ALA A 45 -32.54 10.47 6.34
CA ALA A 45 -33.67 10.72 5.45
C ALA A 45 -33.26 10.55 3.98
N LYS A 46 -34.14 9.94 3.17
CA LYS A 46 -33.87 9.69 1.73
C LYS A 46 -33.58 10.97 0.94
N SER A 47 -34.21 12.10 1.30
CA SER A 47 -33.96 13.41 0.68
C SER A 47 -32.54 13.90 0.92
N THR A 48 -32.09 13.90 2.19
CA THR A 48 -30.73 14.27 2.58
C THR A 48 -29.69 13.37 1.92
N LEU A 49 -29.97 12.07 1.89
CA LEU A 49 -29.08 11.09 1.27
C LEU A 49 -28.95 11.33 -0.24
N PHE A 50 -30.06 11.63 -0.93
CA PHE A 50 -30.03 11.94 -2.36
C PHE A 50 -29.18 13.18 -2.67
N GLU A 51 -29.24 14.20 -1.81
CA GLU A 51 -28.40 15.40 -1.93
C GLU A 51 -26.91 15.06 -1.78
N HIS A 52 -26.55 14.26 -0.77
CA HIS A 52 -25.17 13.80 -0.58
C HIS A 52 -24.67 12.95 -1.75
N LEU A 53 -25.47 12.00 -2.21
CA LEU A 53 -25.13 11.12 -3.33
C LEU A 53 -24.90 11.93 -4.60
N THR A 54 -25.71 12.96 -4.86
CA THR A 54 -25.53 13.83 -6.04
C THR A 54 -24.17 14.55 -5.99
N LYS A 55 -23.84 15.18 -4.85
CA LYS A 55 -22.53 15.84 -4.65
C LYS A 55 -21.35 14.88 -4.80
N MET A 56 -21.50 13.63 -4.35
CA MET A 56 -20.45 12.61 -4.45
C MET A 56 -20.30 12.05 -5.88
N VAL A 57 -21.39 11.98 -6.65
CA VAL A 57 -21.34 11.68 -8.09
C VAL A 57 -20.64 12.81 -8.83
N ASP A 58 -20.95 14.07 -8.52
CA ASP A 58 -20.31 15.24 -9.14
C ASP A 58 -18.80 15.33 -8.83
N ALA A 59 -18.38 14.85 -7.65
CA ALA A 59 -16.98 14.72 -7.28
C ALA A 59 -16.27 13.50 -7.92
N GLY A 60 -17.03 12.65 -8.61
CA GLY A 60 -16.54 11.42 -9.24
C GLY A 60 -16.08 10.37 -8.23
N LEU A 61 -16.60 10.40 -6.99
CA LEU A 61 -16.26 9.41 -5.96
C LEU A 61 -17.13 8.16 -6.06
N ILE A 62 -18.39 8.34 -6.48
CA ILE A 62 -19.36 7.26 -6.67
C ILE A 62 -20.01 7.39 -8.04
N GLU A 63 -20.60 6.31 -8.52
CA GLU A 63 -21.35 6.29 -9.77
C GLU A 63 -22.69 5.59 -9.61
N LYS A 64 -23.65 5.98 -10.46
CA LYS A 64 -24.98 5.39 -10.54
C LYS A 64 -24.95 4.25 -11.54
N LYS A 65 -25.43 3.08 -11.12
CA LYS A 65 -25.66 1.92 -11.97
C LYS A 65 -27.16 1.69 -12.08
N GLU A 66 -27.69 2.01 -13.25
CA GLU A 66 -29.07 1.67 -13.59
C GLU A 66 -29.14 0.17 -13.91
N SER A 67 -30.11 -0.50 -13.30
CA SER A 67 -30.39 -1.91 -13.60
C SER A 67 -31.49 -2.00 -14.67
N LYS A 68 -31.76 -3.21 -15.17
CA LYS A 68 -32.94 -3.45 -16.03
C LYS A 68 -34.27 -3.18 -15.29
N ASN A 69 -34.22 -3.14 -13.96
CA ASN A 69 -35.34 -2.76 -13.11
C ASN A 69 -35.29 -1.26 -12.79
N LYS A 70 -36.40 -0.68 -12.29
CA LYS A 70 -36.50 0.73 -11.86
C LYS A 70 -35.58 1.12 -10.67
N TRP A 71 -34.64 0.26 -10.29
CA TRP A 71 -33.80 0.43 -9.11
C TRP A 71 -32.43 0.98 -9.53
N VAL A 72 -32.04 2.06 -8.87
CA VAL A 72 -30.74 2.71 -9.08
C VAL A 72 -29.81 2.32 -7.94
N TYR A 73 -28.71 1.67 -8.30
CA TYR A 73 -27.66 1.30 -7.36
C TYR A 73 -26.53 2.31 -7.41
N TYR A 74 -25.91 2.57 -6.26
CA TYR A 74 -24.69 3.36 -6.16
C TYR A 74 -23.52 2.44 -5.87
N ARG A 75 -22.37 2.72 -6.48
CA ARG A 75 -21.11 2.01 -6.20
C ARG A 75 -19.95 2.98 -6.19
N LEU A 76 -18.87 2.61 -5.49
CA LEU A 76 -17.61 3.35 -5.55
C LEU A 76 -17.01 3.30 -6.96
N THR A 77 -16.47 4.43 -7.40
CA THR A 77 -15.57 4.49 -8.56
C THR A 77 -14.17 4.03 -8.15
N ASP A 78 -13.27 3.84 -9.13
CA ASP A 78 -11.86 3.55 -8.86
C ASP A 78 -11.20 4.64 -8.00
N LYS A 79 -11.57 5.91 -8.25
CA LYS A 79 -11.14 7.07 -7.46
C LYS A 79 -11.63 6.98 -6.01
N GLY A 80 -12.92 6.65 -5.81
CA GLY A 80 -13.50 6.48 -4.47
C GLY A 80 -12.84 5.34 -3.68
N ARG A 81 -12.56 4.21 -4.33
CA ARG A 81 -11.82 3.08 -3.70
C ARG A 81 -10.39 3.44 -3.35
N ALA A 82 -9.68 4.15 -4.23
CA ALA A 82 -8.29 4.55 -3.97
C ALA A 82 -8.16 5.45 -2.72
N ILE A 83 -9.21 6.22 -2.39
CA ILE A 83 -9.25 7.07 -1.20
C ILE A 83 -9.49 6.25 0.08
N LEU A 84 -10.33 5.22 0.05
CA LEU A 84 -10.62 4.36 1.20
C LEU A 84 -9.51 3.34 1.46
N HIS A 85 -8.88 2.83 0.41
CA HIS A 85 -7.78 1.86 0.47
C HIS A 85 -6.47 2.43 -0.08
N PRO A 86 -5.83 3.43 0.56
CA PRO A 86 -4.56 3.96 0.07
C PRO A 86 -3.40 2.95 0.07
N ARG A 87 -3.54 1.77 0.69
CA ARG A 87 -2.40 1.07 1.29
C ARG A 87 -2.25 -0.44 1.05
N GLU A 88 -3.10 -1.08 0.24
CA GLU A 88 -2.95 -2.53 0.02
C GLU A 88 -1.77 -2.86 -0.90
N LYS A 89 -1.47 -2.01 -1.89
CA LYS A 89 -0.46 -2.32 -2.91
C LYS A 89 0.98 -2.12 -2.43
N THR A 90 1.22 -1.28 -1.42
CA THR A 90 2.58 -0.98 -0.93
C THR A 90 3.12 -2.06 0.01
N LYS A 91 2.28 -2.82 0.72
CA LYS A 91 2.75 -3.84 1.66
C LYS A 91 3.52 -4.97 0.96
N PHE A 92 3.00 -5.45 -0.18
CA PHE A 92 3.66 -6.49 -0.96
C PHE A 92 5.01 -6.04 -1.52
N PHE A 93 5.09 -4.81 -2.03
CA PHE A 93 6.35 -4.27 -2.55
C PHE A 93 7.39 -4.04 -1.47
N ILE A 94 6.98 -3.61 -0.27
CA ILE A 94 7.89 -3.40 0.87
C ILE A 94 8.47 -4.74 1.36
N VAL A 95 7.63 -5.78 1.52
CA VAL A 95 8.07 -7.11 1.94
C VAL A 95 8.96 -7.78 0.89
N LEU A 96 8.65 -7.61 -0.40
CA LEU A 96 9.50 -8.13 -1.47
C LEU A 96 10.86 -7.42 -1.53
N ALA A 97 10.88 -6.10 -1.34
CA ALA A 97 12.12 -5.32 -1.32
C ALA A 97 12.99 -5.66 -0.11
N SER A 98 12.42 -5.84 1.09
CA SER A 98 13.16 -6.23 2.28
C SER A 98 13.80 -7.61 2.13
N ALA A 99 13.09 -8.58 1.54
CA ALA A 99 13.64 -9.91 1.27
C ALA A 99 14.87 -9.87 0.34
N ILE A 100 14.84 -9.04 -0.71
CA ILE A 100 15.98 -8.90 -1.63
C ILE A 100 17.17 -8.23 -0.93
N ILE A 101 16.93 -7.24 -0.08
CA ILE A 101 17.98 -6.56 0.71
C ILE A 101 18.64 -7.54 1.69
N THR A 102 17.83 -8.34 2.40
CA THR A 102 18.32 -9.36 3.35
C THR A 102 19.13 -10.44 2.64
N LEU A 103 18.65 -10.95 1.50
CA LEU A 103 19.37 -11.97 0.72
C LEU A 103 20.69 -11.43 0.15
N THR A 104 20.68 -10.22 -0.41
CA THR A 104 21.88 -9.63 -1.01
C THR A 104 22.92 -9.32 0.07
N GLY A 105 22.50 -8.74 1.20
CA GLY A 105 23.38 -8.47 2.34
C GLY A 105 23.95 -9.75 2.97
N GLY A 106 23.12 -10.77 3.15
CA GLY A 106 23.54 -12.07 3.69
C GLY A 106 24.56 -12.78 2.79
N VAL A 107 24.29 -12.85 1.48
CA VAL A 107 25.22 -13.45 0.50
C VAL A 107 26.53 -12.66 0.45
N PHE A 108 26.50 -11.33 0.48
CA PHE A 108 27.71 -10.51 0.50
C PHE A 108 28.58 -10.76 1.74
N GLY A 109 27.97 -10.83 2.93
CA GLY A 109 28.67 -11.15 4.18
C GLY A 109 29.31 -12.55 4.16
N ILE A 110 28.59 -13.56 3.68
CA ILE A 110 29.09 -14.95 3.57
C ILE A 110 30.24 -15.04 2.54
N THR A 111 30.10 -14.36 1.40
CA THR A 111 31.15 -14.37 0.36
C THR A 111 32.42 -13.70 0.89
N LYS A 112 32.31 -12.61 1.66
CA LYS A 112 33.45 -11.97 2.34
C LYS A 112 34.09 -12.87 3.40
N TYR A 113 33.30 -13.64 4.15
CA TYR A 113 33.80 -14.57 5.17
C TYR A 113 34.56 -15.76 4.55
N LEU A 114 33.97 -16.44 3.55
CA LEU A 114 34.58 -17.58 2.87
C LEU A 114 35.77 -17.16 1.98
N LEU A 115 35.71 -15.98 1.35
CA LEU A 115 36.85 -15.43 0.60
C LEU A 115 37.95 -14.95 1.56
N GLY A 116 37.61 -14.51 2.77
CA GLY A 116 38.57 -14.19 3.84
C GLY A 116 39.32 -15.42 4.36
N GLU A 117 38.63 -16.56 4.47
CA GLU A 117 39.25 -17.85 4.81
C GLU A 117 40.25 -18.27 3.71
N LYS A 118 39.88 -18.14 2.43
CA LYS A 118 40.78 -18.45 1.30
C LYS A 118 41.89 -17.42 1.07
N ALA A 119 41.66 -16.14 1.34
CA ALA A 119 42.65 -15.07 1.19
C ALA A 119 43.74 -15.13 2.27
N SER A 120 43.47 -15.72 3.42
CA SER A 120 44.48 -15.98 4.45
C SER A 120 45.58 -16.96 3.99
N ALA A 121 45.25 -17.87 3.06
CA ALA A 121 46.21 -18.78 2.43
C ALA A 121 46.99 -18.14 1.26
N LEU A 122 46.48 -17.06 0.65
CA LEU A 122 47.10 -16.34 -0.48
C LEU A 122 47.79 -15.01 -0.04
N ARG A 123 48.04 -14.85 1.25
CA ARG A 123 48.46 -13.59 1.92
C ARG A 123 49.79 -12.99 1.49
N LYS A 124 50.57 -13.56 0.57
CA LYS A 124 51.82 -12.92 0.12
C LYS A 124 51.70 -11.94 -1.05
N GLY A 125 50.51 -11.73 -1.64
CA GLY A 125 50.41 -10.95 -2.89
C GLY A 125 49.36 -9.83 -2.97
N VAL A 126 48.41 -9.70 -2.04
CA VAL A 126 47.24 -8.80 -2.21
C VAL A 126 47.15 -7.77 -1.07
N GLU A 127 48.28 -7.16 -0.72
CA GLU A 127 48.36 -6.05 0.25
C GLU A 127 48.12 -4.66 -0.38
N GLU A 128 47.76 -4.58 -1.67
CA GLU A 128 47.73 -3.29 -2.39
C GLU A 128 46.33 -2.76 -2.77
N THR A 129 45.24 -3.45 -2.44
CA THR A 129 43.87 -2.91 -2.63
C THR A 129 43.09 -2.92 -1.33
N GLY A 130 43.09 -1.78 -0.63
CA GLY A 130 42.59 -1.52 0.72
C GLY A 130 41.11 -1.85 0.99
N LEU A 131 40.74 -3.12 0.89
CA LEU A 131 39.52 -3.68 1.45
C LEU A 131 39.91 -4.56 2.63
N GLY A 132 40.09 -3.92 3.79
CA GLY A 132 40.38 -4.59 5.05
C GLY A 132 39.32 -5.65 5.37
N VAL A 133 39.76 -6.91 5.44
CA VAL A 133 38.93 -8.05 5.83
C VAL A 133 39.09 -8.22 7.34
N PHE A 134 38.08 -7.78 8.11
CA PHE A 134 38.03 -8.01 9.55
C PHE A 134 37.46 -9.40 9.84
N HIS A 135 38.25 -10.23 10.51
CA HIS A 135 37.95 -11.63 10.85
C HIS A 135 37.30 -11.72 12.23
N ASP A 136 36.24 -10.96 12.48
CA ASP A 136 35.53 -11.01 13.76
C ASP A 136 34.33 -11.98 13.67
N PRO A 137 34.25 -13.03 14.51
CA PRO A 137 33.12 -13.97 14.60
C PRO A 137 31.77 -13.28 14.85
N LEU A 138 31.82 -12.03 15.31
CA LEU A 138 30.67 -11.16 15.54
C LEU A 138 29.87 -10.91 14.25
N TYR A 139 30.52 -10.86 13.08
CA TYR A 139 29.84 -10.64 11.79
C TYR A 139 29.01 -11.84 11.33
N LEU A 140 29.38 -13.07 11.71
CA LEU A 140 28.55 -14.25 11.49
C LEU A 140 27.27 -14.19 12.31
N PHE A 141 27.37 -13.75 13.58
CA PHE A 141 26.21 -13.54 14.42
C PHE A 141 25.30 -12.41 13.91
N VAL A 142 25.88 -11.31 13.42
CA VAL A 142 25.12 -10.19 12.84
C VAL A 142 24.43 -10.62 11.53
N GLY A 143 25.12 -11.37 10.66
CA GLY A 143 24.55 -11.89 9.42
C GLY A 143 23.45 -12.92 9.65
N LEU A 144 23.62 -13.83 10.61
CA LEU A 144 22.63 -14.83 10.99
C LEU A 144 21.41 -14.19 11.68
N SER A 145 21.64 -13.18 12.54
CA SER A 145 20.60 -12.37 13.17
C SER A 145 19.71 -11.66 12.14
N LEU A 146 20.31 -11.05 11.11
CA LEU A 146 19.60 -10.39 10.01
C LEU A 146 18.78 -11.36 9.16
N LEU A 147 19.16 -12.63 9.07
CA LEU A 147 18.44 -13.69 8.35
C LEU A 147 17.26 -14.26 9.14
N VAL A 148 17.29 -14.20 10.47
CA VAL A 148 16.25 -14.76 11.36
C VAL A 148 15.19 -13.72 11.73
N LEU A 149 15.51 -12.43 11.67
CA LEU A 149 14.62 -11.31 12.03
C LEU A 149 13.91 -10.64 10.84
N GLY A 150 14.25 -11.00 9.60
CA GLY A 150 13.58 -10.53 8.37
C GLY A 150 12.55 -11.52 7.86
#